data_AF-A0A2H0S4C7-F1
#
_entry.id   AF-A0A2H0S4C7-F1
#
_cell.length_a   1.000
_cell.length_b   1.000
_cell.length_c   1.000
_cell.angle_alpha   90.00
_cell.angle_beta   90.00
_cell.angle_gamma   90.00
#
_symmetry.space_group_name_H-M   'P 1'
#
loop_
_entity.id
_entity.type
_entity.pdbx_description
1 polymer ?
#
loop_
_entity_poly.entity_id
_entity_poly.type
_entity_poly.pdbx_seq_one_letter_code
_entity_poly.pdbx_strand_id
1 'polypeptide(L)'
;MRLRPFLSLPCAAVLLLTLGLLLSFTFAAPHPLDDHFFYQKFTESLAAGHLDLRIPGFHGSDLLAAVWHLVSRSPISQIEFQILAALLIPFAAFFAGRALYTSEEDALILACILSMMPFILFVGLRGWTGPAYMCFMLLSIACIRRFPAVAGLCLALAILTKPFAIALLPLLLAMQPMHKKRLLLLSLGLPVLYFAVQYLQAGQILVGAHSGYNQFSVWQGPERILLNLAHSLQILFSVHNYYFADPALTGPGNLMHTSPLLVFLGLFVFLHPKEGGQPVPLRKELFLGAVLGIGLNVPLDHMDHFYMQAGILCFILAAVPLLRLYPLWIPLVLATLHFQWFYFYLQYRQVFLLDAFFFAVPLTTDFLFLCFCFLRRGKIWNLIRSSL
;
A
#
# COMPACT_ATOMS: atom_id res chain seq x y z
N MET A 1 1.26 28.49 -26.59
CA MET A 1 0.47 27.27 -26.28
C MET A 1 0.10 27.30 -24.80
N ARG A 2 -1.19 27.42 -24.44
CA ARG A 2 -1.62 27.51 -23.03
C ARG A 2 -1.62 26.10 -22.43
N LEU A 3 -0.61 25.75 -21.62
CA LEU A 3 -0.52 24.50 -20.84
C LEU A 3 -1.49 24.42 -19.65
N ARG A 4 -2.37 25.43 -19.46
CA ARG A 4 -3.39 25.44 -18.40
C ARG A 4 -4.39 24.26 -18.42
N PRO A 5 -4.79 23.64 -19.55
CA PRO A 5 -5.84 22.62 -19.52
C PRO A 5 -5.37 21.24 -19.01
N PHE A 6 -4.06 20.93 -19.08
CA PHE A 6 -3.60 19.56 -18.82
C PHE A 6 -3.49 19.23 -17.31
N LEU A 7 -3.13 20.21 -16.49
CA LEU A 7 -3.16 20.10 -15.03
C LEU A 7 -4.48 20.60 -14.40
N SER A 8 -5.37 21.23 -15.17
CA SER A 8 -6.74 21.54 -14.72
C SER A 8 -7.69 20.34 -14.84
N LEU A 9 -7.20 19.21 -15.34
CA LEU A 9 -7.93 17.94 -15.42
C LEU A 9 -7.13 16.88 -14.63
N PRO A 10 -7.25 16.84 -13.29
CA PRO A 10 -6.51 15.88 -12.46
C PRO A 10 -6.68 14.43 -12.91
N CYS A 11 -7.84 14.09 -13.46
CA CYS A 11 -8.10 12.77 -14.05
C CYS A 11 -7.17 12.45 -15.22
N ALA A 12 -6.77 13.43 -16.04
CA ALA A 12 -5.83 13.23 -17.13
C ALA A 12 -4.42 12.92 -16.60
N ALA A 13 -4.00 13.56 -15.51
CA ALA A 13 -2.74 13.26 -14.85
C ALA A 13 -2.72 11.84 -14.25
N VAL A 14 -3.82 11.42 -13.62
CA VAL A 14 -3.96 10.06 -13.08
C VAL A 14 -4.01 9.01 -14.19
N LEU A 15 -4.69 9.31 -15.30
CA LEU A 15 -4.67 8.45 -16.49
C LEU A 15 -3.25 8.33 -17.04
N LEU A 16 -2.50 9.43 -17.11
CA LEU A 16 -1.11 9.41 -17.57
C LEU A 16 -0.21 8.56 -16.65
N LEU A 17 -0.35 8.67 -15.32
CA LEU A 17 0.34 7.79 -14.36
C LEU A 17 -0.01 6.31 -14.61
N THR A 18 -1.28 6.02 -14.85
CA THR A 18 -1.76 4.66 -15.12
C THR A 18 -1.20 4.13 -16.44
N LEU A 19 -1.11 4.96 -17.47
CA LEU A 19 -0.50 4.61 -18.76
C LEU A 19 1.01 4.38 -18.61
N GLY A 20 1.70 5.21 -17.82
CA GLY A 20 3.11 4.99 -17.48
C GLY A 20 3.31 3.64 -16.79
N LEU A 21 2.43 3.29 -15.85
CA LEU A 21 2.48 2.02 -15.13
C LEU A 21 2.17 0.83 -16.04
N LEU A 22 1.16 0.97 -16.92
CA LEU A 22 0.85 -0.02 -17.94
C LEU A 22 2.03 -0.27 -18.87
N LEU A 23 2.71 0.79 -19.30
CA LEU A 23 3.91 0.68 -20.13
C LEU A 23 5.01 -0.08 -19.38
N SER A 24 5.27 0.25 -18.11
CA SER A 24 6.26 -0.45 -17.29
C SER A 24 5.93 -1.93 -17.07
N PHE A 25 4.65 -2.30 -16.92
CA PHE A 25 4.24 -3.71 -16.81
C PHE A 25 4.30 -4.46 -18.15
N THR A 26 4.03 -3.80 -19.27
CA THR A 26 4.02 -4.44 -20.61
C THR A 26 5.39 -5.05 -20.96
N PHE A 27 6.47 -4.44 -20.47
CA PHE A 27 7.84 -4.91 -20.69
C PHE A 27 8.43 -5.68 -19.50
N ALA A 28 7.63 -6.00 -18.49
CA ALA A 28 8.04 -6.82 -17.36
C ALA A 28 7.46 -8.24 -17.48
N ALA A 29 8.26 -9.24 -17.13
CA ALA A 29 7.85 -10.64 -17.15
C ALA A 29 7.42 -11.10 -15.74
N PRO A 30 6.24 -11.74 -15.59
CA PRO A 30 5.91 -12.51 -14.40
C PRO A 30 6.95 -13.60 -14.12
N HIS A 31 7.27 -13.80 -12.84
CA HIS A 31 8.16 -14.85 -12.38
C HIS A 31 7.55 -15.53 -11.14
N PRO A 32 6.58 -16.46 -11.34
CA PRO A 32 5.86 -17.13 -10.27
C PRO A 32 6.79 -17.79 -9.24
N LEU A 33 6.69 -17.39 -7.97
CA LEU A 33 7.52 -17.88 -6.86
C LEU A 33 6.78 -17.83 -5.52
N ASP A 34 7.41 -18.41 -4.49
CA ASP A 34 7.01 -18.28 -3.09
C ASP A 34 5.52 -18.66 -2.87
N ASP A 35 4.77 -17.80 -2.19
CA ASP A 35 3.36 -17.97 -1.85
C ASP A 35 2.41 -18.08 -3.06
N HIS A 36 2.87 -17.69 -4.25
CA HIS A 36 2.05 -17.69 -5.46
C HIS A 36 1.31 -19.01 -5.67
N PHE A 37 2.01 -20.13 -5.50
CA PHE A 37 1.45 -21.45 -5.78
C PHE A 37 0.28 -21.79 -4.85
N PHE A 38 0.30 -21.32 -3.60
CA PHE A 38 -0.84 -21.49 -2.70
C PHE A 38 -2.01 -20.58 -3.10
N TYR A 39 -1.74 -19.31 -3.42
CA TYR A 39 -2.78 -18.36 -3.82
C TYR A 39 -3.43 -18.74 -5.17
N GLN A 40 -2.65 -19.22 -6.13
CA GLN A 40 -3.14 -19.73 -7.42
C GLN A 40 -3.96 -21.02 -7.22
N LYS A 41 -3.49 -21.96 -6.39
CA LYS A 41 -4.26 -23.17 -6.07
C LYS A 41 -5.61 -22.84 -5.42
N PHE A 42 -5.64 -21.86 -4.49
CA PHE A 42 -6.89 -21.39 -3.91
C PHE A 42 -7.80 -20.76 -4.96
N THR A 43 -7.24 -19.93 -5.83
CA THR A 43 -7.94 -19.28 -6.96
C THR A 43 -8.61 -20.31 -7.86
N GLU A 44 -7.88 -21.34 -8.28
CA GLU A 44 -8.37 -22.44 -9.13
C GLU A 44 -9.43 -23.28 -8.43
N SER A 45 -9.22 -23.62 -7.16
CA SER A 45 -10.17 -24.38 -6.34
C SER A 45 -11.51 -23.65 -6.24
N LEU A 46 -11.46 -22.34 -5.92
CA LEU A 46 -12.65 -21.52 -5.81
C LEU A 46 -13.37 -21.35 -7.16
N ALA A 47 -12.61 -21.16 -8.26
CA ALA A 47 -13.16 -21.09 -9.60
C ALA A 47 -13.81 -22.41 -10.06
N ALA A 48 -13.37 -23.54 -9.51
CA ALA A 48 -14.01 -24.85 -9.71
C ALA A 48 -15.26 -25.07 -8.82
N GLY A 49 -15.64 -24.08 -7.99
CA GLY A 49 -16.80 -24.15 -7.11
C GLY A 49 -16.50 -24.73 -5.72
N HIS A 50 -15.23 -24.85 -5.35
CA HIS A 50 -14.80 -25.40 -4.07
C HIS A 50 -14.09 -24.34 -3.21
N LEU A 51 -14.70 -23.97 -2.09
CA LEU A 51 -14.05 -23.11 -1.10
C LEU A 51 -13.15 -23.98 -0.18
N ASP A 52 -11.87 -24.10 -0.53
CA ASP A 52 -10.87 -24.84 0.25
C ASP A 52 -9.95 -23.91 1.06
N LEU A 53 -10.34 -23.61 2.30
CA LEU A 53 -9.56 -22.81 3.25
C LEU A 53 -8.48 -23.61 3.99
N ARG A 54 -8.26 -24.88 3.63
CA ARG A 54 -7.11 -25.67 4.10
C ARG A 54 -5.82 -25.30 3.36
N ILE A 55 -5.94 -24.60 2.23
CA ILE A 55 -4.80 -24.06 1.50
C ILE A 55 -4.19 -22.93 2.35
N PRO A 56 -2.87 -22.95 2.62
CA PRO A 56 -2.22 -21.87 3.36
C PRO A 56 -2.33 -20.54 2.63
N GLY A 57 -2.80 -19.51 3.32
CA GLY A 57 -2.83 -18.16 2.78
C GLY A 57 -3.85 -17.23 3.43
N PHE A 58 -3.62 -15.95 3.21
CA PHE A 58 -4.61 -14.91 3.41
C PHE A 58 -5.24 -14.57 2.05
N HIS A 59 -6.43 -15.10 1.79
CA HIS A 59 -7.01 -15.20 0.45
C HIS A 59 -7.88 -14.02 -0.01
N GLY A 60 -7.83 -12.86 0.66
CA GLY A 60 -8.71 -11.73 0.37
C GLY A 60 -8.67 -11.25 -1.09
N SER A 61 -7.48 -11.13 -1.68
CA SER A 61 -7.33 -10.81 -3.11
C SER A 61 -7.70 -11.96 -4.02
N ASP A 62 -7.48 -13.18 -3.55
CA ASP A 62 -7.62 -14.38 -4.36
C ASP A 62 -9.10 -14.72 -4.61
N LEU A 63 -10.00 -14.28 -3.71
CA LEU A 63 -11.44 -14.29 -3.94
C LEU A 63 -11.83 -13.58 -5.25
N LEU A 64 -11.21 -12.43 -5.55
CA LEU A 64 -11.44 -11.70 -6.80
C LEU A 64 -10.58 -12.23 -7.95
N ALA A 65 -9.39 -12.76 -7.67
CA ALA A 65 -8.59 -13.46 -8.66
C ALA A 65 -9.33 -14.69 -9.22
N ALA A 66 -10.16 -15.37 -8.43
CA ALA A 66 -10.98 -16.49 -8.90
C ALA A 66 -11.99 -16.04 -9.97
N VAL A 67 -12.61 -14.88 -9.79
CA VAL A 67 -13.48 -14.27 -10.81
C VAL A 67 -12.70 -13.95 -12.07
N TRP A 68 -11.48 -13.42 -11.94
CA TRP A 68 -10.60 -13.20 -13.08
C TRP A 68 -10.21 -14.50 -13.78
N HIS A 69 -9.87 -15.56 -13.04
CA HIS A 69 -9.52 -16.86 -13.57
C HIS A 69 -10.66 -17.52 -14.37
N LEU A 70 -11.92 -17.33 -13.95
CA LEU A 70 -13.08 -17.79 -14.73
C LEU A 70 -13.11 -17.22 -16.15
N VAL A 71 -12.57 -16.01 -16.34
CA VAL A 71 -12.49 -15.32 -17.63
C VAL A 71 -11.18 -15.62 -18.34
N SER A 72 -10.02 -15.45 -17.69
CA SER A 72 -8.71 -15.56 -18.35
C SER A 72 -8.24 -17.01 -18.54
N ARG A 73 -8.67 -17.93 -17.68
CA ARG A 73 -8.22 -19.34 -17.61
C ARG A 73 -6.70 -19.49 -17.53
N SER A 74 -6.01 -18.44 -17.10
CA SER A 74 -4.56 -18.38 -17.05
C SER A 74 -4.00 -19.18 -15.87
N PRO A 75 -2.88 -19.91 -16.05
CA PRO A 75 -2.20 -20.59 -14.95
C PRO A 75 -1.53 -19.62 -13.95
N ILE A 76 -1.54 -18.31 -14.27
CA ILE A 76 -1.01 -17.24 -13.42
C ILE A 76 -2.07 -16.16 -13.16
N SER A 77 -3.37 -16.50 -13.23
CA SER A 77 -4.48 -15.56 -13.01
C SER A 77 -4.36 -14.75 -11.71
N GLN A 78 -3.78 -15.33 -10.67
CA GLN A 78 -3.50 -14.61 -9.43
C GLN A 78 -2.54 -13.44 -9.64
N ILE A 79 -1.44 -13.62 -10.39
CA ILE A 79 -0.49 -12.56 -10.73
C ILE A 79 -1.14 -11.52 -11.64
N GLU A 80 -1.88 -11.97 -12.65
CA GLU A 80 -2.61 -11.06 -13.55
C GLU A 80 -3.57 -10.14 -12.78
N PHE A 81 -4.28 -10.68 -11.78
CA PHE A 81 -5.13 -9.88 -10.91
C PHE A 81 -4.31 -8.89 -10.05
N GLN A 82 -3.12 -9.26 -9.57
CA GLN A 82 -2.24 -8.31 -8.88
C GLN A 82 -1.77 -7.18 -9.80
N ILE A 83 -1.46 -7.47 -11.07
CA ILE A 83 -1.11 -6.45 -12.08
C ILE A 83 -2.31 -5.52 -12.29
N LEU A 84 -3.51 -6.07 -12.46
CA LEU A 84 -4.74 -5.26 -12.59
C LEU A 84 -4.94 -4.36 -11.37
N ALA A 85 -4.78 -4.89 -10.16
CA ALA A 85 -4.87 -4.11 -8.93
C ALA A 85 -3.80 -3.01 -8.87
N ALA A 86 -2.57 -3.29 -9.30
CA ALA A 86 -1.49 -2.31 -9.38
C ALA A 86 -1.87 -1.15 -10.31
N LEU A 87 -2.42 -1.45 -11.49
CA LEU A 87 -2.89 -0.47 -12.46
C LEU A 87 -4.02 0.41 -11.93
N LEU A 88 -4.80 -0.08 -10.96
CA LEU A 88 -5.86 0.69 -10.31
C LEU A 88 -5.37 1.59 -9.16
N ILE A 89 -4.17 1.36 -8.62
CA ILE A 89 -3.64 2.14 -7.48
C ILE A 89 -3.61 3.65 -7.75
N PRO A 90 -3.17 4.19 -8.90
CA PRO A 90 -3.18 5.63 -9.14
C PRO A 90 -4.59 6.24 -9.00
N PHE A 91 -5.61 5.57 -9.53
CA PHE A 91 -7.01 5.99 -9.40
C PHE A 91 -7.53 5.84 -7.97
N ALA A 92 -7.29 4.69 -7.33
CA ALA A 92 -7.71 4.45 -5.95
C ALA A 92 -7.08 5.47 -4.99
N ALA A 93 -5.80 5.79 -5.18
CA ALA A 93 -5.06 6.80 -4.44
C ALA A 93 -5.67 8.20 -4.63
N PHE A 94 -5.94 8.59 -5.88
CA PHE A 94 -6.56 9.87 -6.18
C PHE A 94 -7.94 10.00 -5.50
N PHE A 95 -8.81 8.99 -5.63
CA PHE A 95 -10.13 9.04 -5.00
C PHE A 95 -10.06 8.97 -3.46
N ALA A 96 -9.12 8.22 -2.89
CA ALA A 96 -8.86 8.21 -1.45
C ALA A 96 -8.42 9.60 -0.95
N GLY A 97 -7.50 10.25 -1.66
CA GLY A 97 -7.04 11.60 -1.34
C GLY A 97 -8.16 12.63 -1.44
N ARG A 98 -9.03 12.55 -2.47
CA ARG A 98 -10.23 13.42 -2.55
C ARG A 98 -11.19 13.17 -1.40
N ALA A 99 -11.39 11.91 -1.04
CA ALA A 99 -12.23 11.52 0.08
C ALA A 99 -11.64 11.94 1.43
N LEU A 100 -10.33 12.14 1.56
CA LEU A 100 -9.71 12.63 2.79
C LEU A 100 -9.67 14.16 2.84
N TYR A 101 -9.02 14.77 1.85
CA TYR A 101 -8.60 16.18 1.90
C TYR A 101 -9.53 17.13 1.18
N THR A 102 -10.49 16.63 0.39
CA THR A 102 -11.36 17.44 -0.50
C THR A 102 -10.61 18.29 -1.55
N SER A 103 -9.29 18.08 -1.66
CA SER A 103 -8.35 18.83 -2.48
C SER A 103 -7.81 17.94 -3.59
N GLU A 104 -7.97 18.36 -4.84
CA GLU A 104 -7.49 17.62 -6.00
C GLU A 104 -5.96 17.60 -6.08
N GLU A 105 -5.30 18.62 -5.55
CA GLU A 105 -3.84 18.68 -5.45
C GLU A 105 -3.29 17.65 -4.47
N ASP A 106 -3.86 17.58 -3.26
CA ASP A 106 -3.44 16.60 -2.25
C ASP A 106 -3.71 15.17 -2.76
N ALA A 107 -4.82 14.98 -3.46
CA ALA A 107 -5.15 13.72 -4.11
C ALA A 107 -4.16 13.32 -5.21
N LEU A 108 -3.74 14.28 -6.04
CA LEU A 108 -2.76 14.03 -7.09
C LEU A 108 -1.37 13.75 -6.50
N ILE A 109 -0.96 14.47 -5.45
CA ILE A 109 0.30 14.20 -4.73
C ILE A 109 0.29 12.76 -4.19
N LEU A 110 -0.80 12.32 -3.57
CA LEU A 110 -0.93 10.95 -3.08
C LEU A 110 -0.84 9.92 -4.23
N ALA A 111 -1.51 10.17 -5.35
CA ALA A 111 -1.44 9.30 -6.52
C ALA A 111 -0.01 9.19 -7.09
N CYS A 112 0.71 10.31 -7.21
CA CYS A 112 2.11 10.32 -7.62
C CYS A 112 2.99 9.52 -6.65
N ILE A 113 2.86 9.75 -5.33
CA ILE A 113 3.64 9.05 -4.31
C ILE A 113 3.45 7.53 -4.42
N LEU A 114 2.20 7.05 -4.44
CA LEU A 114 1.94 5.60 -4.47
C LEU A 114 2.29 4.96 -5.81
N SER A 115 2.18 5.70 -6.91
CA SER A 115 2.70 5.25 -8.22
C SER A 115 4.23 5.12 -8.20
N MET A 116 4.91 5.89 -7.35
CA MET A 116 6.36 5.88 -7.22
C MET A 116 6.90 4.84 -6.21
N MET A 117 6.10 3.84 -5.81
CA MET A 117 6.48 2.78 -4.87
C MET A 117 6.59 1.40 -5.57
N PRO A 118 7.71 1.08 -6.24
CA PRO A 118 7.82 -0.09 -7.11
C PRO A 118 7.69 -1.41 -6.34
N PHE A 119 8.13 -1.45 -5.09
CA PHE A 119 7.99 -2.60 -4.20
C PHE A 119 6.55 -2.86 -3.73
N ILE A 120 5.63 -1.91 -3.90
CA ILE A 120 4.20 -2.17 -3.72
C ILE A 120 3.60 -2.67 -5.03
N LEU A 121 4.02 -2.11 -6.16
CA LEU A 121 3.41 -2.31 -7.47
C LEU A 121 3.88 -3.62 -8.13
N PHE A 122 5.19 -3.85 -8.22
CA PHE A 122 5.79 -4.89 -9.05
C PHE A 122 6.04 -6.21 -8.31
N VAL A 123 5.91 -6.23 -6.98
CA VAL A 123 5.98 -7.50 -6.22
C VAL A 123 4.84 -8.46 -6.58
N GLY A 124 3.77 -7.95 -7.19
CA GLY A 124 2.74 -8.79 -7.80
C GLY A 124 3.26 -9.73 -8.89
N LEU A 125 4.36 -9.39 -9.58
CA LEU A 125 4.93 -10.23 -10.65
C LEU A 125 5.47 -11.57 -10.18
N ARG A 126 5.78 -11.70 -8.87
CA ARG A 126 6.13 -13.00 -8.26
C ARG A 126 4.98 -13.70 -7.56
N GLY A 127 3.80 -13.07 -7.52
CA GLY A 127 2.59 -13.58 -6.87
C GLY A 127 2.36 -13.10 -5.45
N TRP A 128 3.12 -12.12 -4.96
CA TRP A 128 2.80 -11.47 -3.68
C TRP A 128 1.59 -10.55 -3.81
N THR A 129 0.78 -10.48 -2.76
CA THR A 129 -0.53 -9.81 -2.75
C THR A 129 -0.48 -8.31 -2.42
N GLY A 130 0.72 -7.71 -2.44
CA GLY A 130 0.96 -6.30 -2.10
C GLY A 130 0.10 -5.29 -2.89
N PRO A 131 0.00 -5.40 -4.23
CA PRO A 131 -0.80 -4.48 -5.02
C PRO A 131 -2.29 -4.50 -4.65
N ALA A 132 -2.91 -5.68 -4.60
CA ALA A 132 -4.32 -5.81 -4.23
C ALA A 132 -4.58 -5.34 -2.80
N TYR A 133 -3.67 -5.64 -1.87
CA TYR A 133 -3.74 -5.17 -0.50
C TYR A 133 -3.79 -3.64 -0.41
N MET A 134 -2.83 -2.94 -1.05
CA MET A 134 -2.81 -1.48 -1.10
C MET A 134 -4.06 -0.91 -1.81
N CYS A 135 -4.44 -1.51 -2.95
CA CYS A 135 -5.62 -1.09 -3.69
C CYS A 135 -6.90 -1.17 -2.85
N PHE A 136 -7.13 -2.27 -2.13
CA PHE A 136 -8.31 -2.40 -1.25
C PHE A 136 -8.30 -1.43 -0.07
N MET A 137 -7.13 -1.19 0.53
CA MET A 137 -6.97 -0.17 1.57
C MET A 137 -7.37 1.22 1.03
N LEU A 138 -6.88 1.61 -0.15
CA LEU A 138 -7.23 2.88 -0.77
C LEU A 138 -8.71 2.96 -1.17
N LEU A 139 -9.27 1.90 -1.75
CA LEU A 139 -10.69 1.84 -2.10
C LEU A 139 -11.59 1.96 -0.87
N SER A 140 -11.18 1.39 0.28
CA SER A 140 -11.91 1.55 1.53
C SER A 140 -12.02 3.01 1.94
N ILE A 141 -10.92 3.78 1.81
CA ILE A 141 -10.89 5.21 2.09
C ILE A 141 -11.67 6.00 1.02
N ALA A 142 -11.50 5.68 -0.26
CA ALA A 142 -12.16 6.36 -1.37
C ALA A 142 -13.69 6.26 -1.29
N CYS A 143 -14.20 5.09 -0.94
CA CYS A 143 -15.64 4.82 -0.89
C CYS A 143 -16.31 5.28 0.40
N ILE A 144 -15.56 5.52 1.49
CA ILE A 144 -16.12 5.64 2.84
C ILE A 144 -17.23 6.69 2.94
N ARG A 145 -17.07 7.86 2.31
CA ARG A 145 -18.04 8.97 2.41
C ARG A 145 -19.34 8.75 1.65
N ARG A 146 -19.32 7.96 0.56
CA ARG A 146 -20.47 7.82 -0.36
C ARG A 146 -21.07 6.42 -0.35
N PHE A 147 -20.25 5.41 -0.15
CA PHE A 147 -20.60 3.99 -0.20
C PHE A 147 -19.96 3.25 0.99
N PRO A 148 -20.40 3.51 2.24
CA PRO A 148 -19.77 2.94 3.44
C PRO A 148 -19.83 1.40 3.48
N ALA A 149 -20.80 0.79 2.80
CA ALA A 149 -20.88 -0.66 2.66
C ALA A 149 -19.75 -1.22 1.78
N VAL A 150 -19.50 -0.56 0.64
CA VAL A 150 -18.41 -0.91 -0.27
C VAL A 150 -17.07 -0.68 0.43
N ALA A 151 -16.94 0.42 1.17
CA ALA A 151 -15.74 0.67 1.98
C ALA A 151 -15.47 -0.44 3.01
N GLY A 152 -16.52 -0.89 3.72
CA GLY A 152 -16.42 -2.02 4.64
C GLY A 152 -16.04 -3.33 3.96
N LEU A 153 -16.59 -3.61 2.77
CA LEU A 153 -16.23 -4.77 1.97
C LEU A 153 -14.77 -4.70 1.48
N CYS A 154 -14.32 -3.56 0.96
CA CYS A 154 -12.93 -3.37 0.57
C CYS A 154 -11.98 -3.53 1.76
N LEU A 155 -12.32 -2.99 2.93
CA LEU A 155 -11.52 -3.20 4.14
C LEU A 155 -11.49 -4.68 4.55
N ALA A 156 -12.62 -5.39 4.47
CA ALA A 156 -12.67 -6.83 4.74
C ALA A 156 -11.76 -7.62 3.79
N LEU A 157 -11.80 -7.32 2.49
CA LEU A 157 -10.90 -7.94 1.52
C LEU A 157 -9.43 -7.60 1.82
N ALA A 158 -9.13 -6.35 2.22
CA ALA A 158 -7.78 -5.97 2.64
C ALA A 158 -7.32 -6.78 3.86
N ILE A 159 -8.16 -6.92 4.90
CA ILE A 159 -7.88 -7.72 6.11
C ILE A 159 -7.68 -9.19 5.74
N LEU A 160 -8.50 -9.73 4.85
CA LEU A 160 -8.37 -11.10 4.36
C LEU A 160 -7.16 -11.31 3.46
N THR A 161 -6.60 -10.26 2.85
CA THR A 161 -5.33 -10.33 2.12
C THR A 161 -4.15 -10.24 3.08
N LYS A 162 -4.20 -9.30 4.04
CA LYS A 162 -3.26 -9.18 5.17
C LYS A 162 -3.98 -8.58 6.38
N PRO A 163 -3.97 -9.24 7.56
CA PRO A 163 -4.81 -8.85 8.70
C PRO A 163 -4.50 -7.45 9.26
N PHE A 164 -3.29 -6.94 9.00
CA PHE A 164 -2.82 -5.62 9.46
C PHE A 164 -3.61 -4.44 8.89
N ALA A 165 -4.41 -4.63 7.83
CA ALA A 165 -5.30 -3.57 7.33
C ALA A 165 -6.32 -3.10 8.37
N ILE A 166 -6.58 -3.88 9.42
CA ILE A 166 -7.44 -3.48 10.54
C ILE A 166 -6.97 -2.16 11.19
N ALA A 167 -5.68 -1.81 11.05
CA ALA A 167 -5.12 -0.54 11.49
C ALA A 167 -5.78 0.69 10.82
N LEU A 168 -6.44 0.54 9.67
CA LEU A 168 -7.20 1.63 9.03
C LEU A 168 -8.60 1.84 9.63
N LEU A 169 -9.11 0.90 10.42
CA LEU A 169 -10.47 0.97 10.96
C LEU A 169 -10.76 2.24 11.78
N PRO A 170 -9.85 2.75 12.65
CA PRO A 170 -10.08 3.99 13.39
C PRO A 170 -10.32 5.18 12.45
N LEU A 171 -9.49 5.31 11.40
CA LEU A 171 -9.63 6.34 10.38
C LEU A 171 -11.01 6.27 9.70
N LEU A 172 -11.41 5.10 9.23
CA LEU A 172 -12.70 4.94 8.54
C LEU A 172 -13.90 5.22 9.45
N LEU A 173 -13.83 4.81 10.73
CA LEU A 173 -14.88 5.08 11.71
C LEU A 173 -15.04 6.57 12.01
N ALA A 174 -13.94 7.31 12.05
CA ALA A 174 -13.98 8.76 12.24
C ALA A 174 -14.49 9.50 11.01
N MET A 175 -14.21 8.98 9.81
CA MET A 175 -14.73 9.54 8.55
C MET A 175 -16.23 9.26 8.32
N GLN A 176 -16.82 8.29 9.02
CA GLN A 176 -18.24 7.91 8.89
C GLN A 176 -18.93 7.59 10.22
N PRO A 177 -19.25 8.59 11.04
CA PRO A 177 -19.84 8.36 12.35
C PRO A 177 -21.27 7.80 12.31
N MET A 178 -22.04 8.08 11.24
CA MET A 178 -23.45 7.68 11.13
C MET A 178 -23.66 6.20 10.77
N HIS A 179 -22.66 5.57 10.14
CA HIS A 179 -22.78 4.20 9.61
C HIS A 179 -21.79 3.22 10.26
N LYS A 180 -21.26 3.54 11.46
CA LYS A 180 -20.27 2.73 12.19
C LYS A 180 -20.65 1.26 12.29
N LYS A 181 -21.90 0.95 12.66
CA LYS A 181 -22.38 -0.45 12.80
C LYS A 181 -22.25 -1.24 11.49
N ARG A 182 -22.68 -0.65 10.37
CA ARG A 182 -22.63 -1.29 9.05
C ARG A 182 -21.19 -1.47 8.57
N LEU A 183 -20.34 -0.45 8.79
CA LEU A 183 -18.92 -0.52 8.49
C LEU A 183 -18.25 -1.64 9.29
N LEU A 184 -18.46 -1.69 10.61
CA LEU A 184 -17.90 -2.74 11.48
C LEU A 184 -18.39 -4.14 11.09
N LEU A 185 -19.69 -4.30 10.85
CA LEU A 185 -20.26 -5.58 10.47
C LEU A 185 -19.63 -6.12 9.17
N LEU A 186 -19.45 -5.26 8.16
CA LEU A 186 -18.88 -5.70 6.90
C LEU A 186 -17.36 -5.89 6.98
N SER A 187 -16.64 -4.96 7.62
CA SER A 187 -15.19 -5.01 7.73
C SER A 187 -14.68 -6.13 8.64
N LEU A 188 -15.40 -6.47 9.70
CA LEU A 188 -14.99 -7.50 10.67
C LEU A 188 -15.80 -8.79 10.56
N GLY A 189 -17.08 -8.71 10.21
CA GLY A 189 -17.94 -9.89 10.12
C GLY A 189 -17.49 -10.86 9.02
N LEU A 190 -17.05 -10.36 7.86
CA LEU A 190 -16.55 -11.21 6.78
C LEU A 190 -15.23 -11.91 7.15
N PRO A 191 -14.21 -11.22 7.72
CA PRO A 191 -13.03 -11.90 8.26
C PRO A 191 -13.33 -12.92 9.36
N VAL A 192 -14.22 -12.59 10.30
CA VAL A 192 -14.62 -13.53 11.36
C VAL A 192 -15.26 -14.78 10.76
N LEU A 193 -16.17 -14.62 9.80
CA LEU A 193 -16.80 -15.74 9.11
C LEU A 193 -15.76 -16.59 8.36
N TYR A 194 -14.83 -15.95 7.65
CA TYR A 194 -13.74 -16.64 6.97
C TYR A 194 -12.91 -17.50 7.93
N PHE A 195 -12.47 -16.94 9.05
CA PHE A 195 -11.68 -17.70 10.03
C PHE A 195 -12.49 -18.80 10.71
N ALA A 196 -13.79 -18.60 10.94
CA ALA A 196 -14.67 -19.65 11.44
C ALA A 196 -14.77 -20.82 10.44
N VAL A 197 -14.98 -20.55 9.16
CA VAL A 197 -15.01 -21.59 8.11
C VAL A 197 -13.65 -22.27 7.98
N GLN A 198 -12.54 -21.52 8.02
CA GLN A 198 -11.20 -22.09 7.99
C GLN A 198 -10.99 -23.04 9.17
N TYR A 199 -11.37 -22.63 10.37
CA TYR A 199 -11.26 -23.47 11.56
C TYR A 199 -12.09 -24.75 11.44
N LEU A 200 -13.31 -24.67 10.91
CA LEU A 200 -14.16 -25.83 10.67
C LEU A 200 -13.58 -26.79 9.61
N GLN A 201 -12.88 -26.28 8.60
CA GLN A 201 -12.30 -27.09 7.53
C GLN A 201 -10.94 -27.69 7.89
N ALA A 202 -10.08 -26.92 8.54
CA ALA A 202 -8.67 -27.24 8.78
C ALA A 202 -8.36 -27.61 10.24
N GLY A 203 -9.28 -27.38 11.17
CA GLY A 203 -9.08 -27.58 12.61
C GLY A 203 -8.21 -26.52 13.30
N GLN A 204 -7.74 -25.52 12.55
CA GLN A 204 -6.89 -24.42 13.03
C GLN A 204 -7.01 -23.21 12.09
N ILE A 205 -6.50 -22.05 12.54
CA ILE A 205 -6.34 -20.87 11.69
C ILE A 205 -4.92 -20.92 11.11
N LEU A 206 -4.81 -20.89 9.79
CA LEU A 206 -3.53 -20.86 9.09
C LEU A 206 -3.01 -19.42 9.03
N VAL A 207 -1.72 -19.24 9.28
CA VAL A 207 -1.11 -17.90 9.32
C VAL A 207 -0.36 -17.64 8.03
N GLY A 208 -1.01 -16.92 7.11
CA GLY A 208 -0.46 -16.61 5.79
C GLY A 208 -0.08 -17.88 5.03
N ALA A 209 0.95 -17.78 4.18
CA ALA A 209 1.48 -18.93 3.45
C ALA A 209 2.42 -19.82 4.29
N HIS A 210 2.58 -19.54 5.59
CA HIS A 210 3.47 -20.28 6.47
C HIS A 210 2.76 -21.49 7.08
N SER A 211 2.86 -22.64 6.42
CA SER A 211 2.20 -23.89 6.84
C SER A 211 2.60 -24.40 8.23
N GLY A 212 3.73 -23.93 8.79
CA GLY A 212 4.20 -24.26 10.14
C GLY A 212 3.61 -23.43 11.28
N TYR A 213 2.90 -22.33 10.98
CA TYR A 213 2.35 -21.43 11.99
C TYR A 213 0.82 -21.50 12.07
N ASN A 214 0.31 -21.38 13.30
CA ASN A 214 -1.12 -21.29 13.58
C ASN A 214 -1.40 -20.18 14.62
N GLN A 215 -2.66 -20.03 15.03
CA GLN A 215 -3.09 -18.99 15.98
C GLN A 215 -2.38 -19.01 17.34
N PHE A 216 -1.71 -20.11 17.70
CA PHE A 216 -0.96 -20.25 18.94
C PHE A 216 0.55 -20.11 18.74
N SER A 217 1.10 -20.64 17.64
CA SER A 217 2.55 -20.65 17.39
C SER A 217 3.11 -19.39 16.71
N VAL A 218 2.24 -18.47 16.26
CA VAL A 218 2.66 -17.22 15.60
C VAL A 218 3.31 -16.19 16.55
N TRP A 219 3.06 -16.30 17.85
CA TRP A 219 3.46 -15.30 18.85
C TRP A 219 4.90 -15.52 19.35
N GLN A 220 5.59 -14.43 19.67
CA GLN A 220 6.95 -14.45 20.22
C GLN A 220 7.04 -14.15 21.70
N GLY A 221 8.17 -14.55 22.29
CA GLY A 221 8.57 -14.19 23.64
C GLY A 221 9.01 -12.71 23.77
N PRO A 222 9.09 -12.19 25.00
CA PRO A 222 9.31 -10.77 25.29
C PRO A 222 10.62 -10.20 24.74
N GLU A 223 11.69 -10.99 24.67
CA GLU A 223 12.98 -10.56 24.11
C GLU A 223 12.86 -10.22 22.62
N ARG A 224 12.25 -11.12 21.83
CA ARG A 224 12.08 -10.92 20.39
C ARG A 224 11.06 -9.81 20.08
N ILE A 225 10.07 -9.59 20.95
CA ILE A 225 9.18 -8.43 20.89
C ILE A 225 9.97 -7.12 20.96
N LEU A 226 10.92 -7.00 21.89
CA LEU A 226 11.76 -5.80 22.00
C LEU A 226 12.66 -5.61 20.76
N LEU A 227 13.23 -6.70 20.24
CA LEU A 227 14.02 -6.66 19.01
C LEU A 227 13.17 -6.25 17.80
N ASN A 228 11.98 -6.81 17.64
CA ASN A 228 11.04 -6.44 16.58
C ASN A 228 10.62 -4.97 16.67
N LEU A 229 10.45 -4.42 17.88
CA LEU A 229 10.14 -3.00 18.06
C LEU A 229 11.31 -2.12 17.59
N ALA A 230 12.53 -2.44 18.01
CA ALA A 230 13.73 -1.71 17.58
C ALA A 230 13.92 -1.81 16.05
N HIS A 231 13.72 -3.02 15.50
CA HIS A 231 13.82 -3.27 14.08
C HIS A 231 12.72 -2.54 13.29
N SER A 232 11.50 -2.42 13.82
CA SER A 232 10.42 -1.64 13.20
C SER A 232 10.81 -0.17 13.02
N LEU A 233 11.41 0.44 14.05
CA LEU A 233 11.92 1.82 13.96
C LEU A 233 13.03 1.93 12.91
N GLN A 234 13.93 0.95 12.87
CA GLN A 234 14.97 0.90 11.86
C GLN A 234 14.39 0.80 10.44
N ILE A 235 13.44 -0.10 10.19
CA ILE A 235 12.77 -0.26 8.88
C ILE A 235 12.09 1.06 8.46
N LEU A 236 11.51 1.80 9.40
CA LEU A 236 10.80 3.07 9.14
C LEU A 236 11.71 4.25 8.78
N PHE A 237 13.01 4.18 9.07
CA PHE A 237 13.95 5.27 8.76
C PHE A 237 15.17 4.85 7.92
N SER A 238 15.36 3.57 7.63
CA SER A 238 16.53 3.10 6.89
C SER A 238 16.35 3.16 5.37
N VAL A 239 17.32 3.76 4.68
CA VAL A 239 17.43 3.76 3.21
C VAL A 239 18.17 2.50 2.71
N HIS A 240 18.95 1.82 3.58
CA HIS A 240 19.85 0.72 3.22
C HIS A 240 19.80 -0.42 4.25
N ASN A 241 20.18 -1.63 3.81
CA ASN A 241 20.33 -2.82 4.66
C ASN A 241 21.38 -2.59 5.75
N TYR A 242 20.96 -2.14 6.94
CA TYR A 242 21.70 -2.50 8.15
C TYR A 242 21.09 -3.81 8.65
N TYR A 243 21.53 -4.90 8.02
CA TYR A 243 21.31 -6.24 8.54
C TYR A 243 22.09 -6.33 9.85
N PHE A 244 21.40 -6.25 10.99
CA PHE A 244 21.96 -6.81 12.22
C PHE A 244 22.12 -8.30 11.96
N ALA A 245 23.33 -8.82 12.10
CA ALA A 245 23.61 -10.24 11.90
C ALA A 245 22.60 -11.09 12.70
N ASP A 246 21.66 -11.67 11.96
CA ASP A 246 20.56 -12.56 12.33
C ASP A 246 20.20 -12.72 13.82
N PRO A 247 19.11 -12.04 14.27
CA PRO A 247 18.22 -12.65 15.26
C PRO A 247 16.73 -12.63 14.86
N ALA A 248 16.38 -12.16 13.66
CA ALA A 248 14.99 -11.92 13.26
C ALA A 248 14.49 -12.77 12.08
N LEU A 249 15.33 -13.61 11.44
CA LEU A 249 15.00 -14.36 10.22
C LEU A 249 14.56 -13.46 9.05
N THR A 250 14.88 -12.16 9.10
CA THR A 250 14.47 -11.17 8.12
C THR A 250 15.50 -11.11 6.99
N GLY A 251 15.28 -11.90 5.93
CA GLY A 251 16.16 -11.93 4.77
C GLY A 251 16.35 -10.58 4.06
N PRO A 252 17.21 -10.52 3.03
CA PRO A 252 17.58 -9.28 2.31
C PRO A 252 16.43 -8.54 1.60
N GLY A 253 15.20 -9.08 1.64
CA GLY A 253 13.98 -8.46 1.11
C GLY A 253 13.34 -7.37 1.98
N ASN A 254 13.80 -7.18 3.23
CA ASN A 254 13.24 -6.23 4.20
C ASN A 254 13.81 -4.81 4.13
N LEU A 255 14.01 -4.30 2.91
CA LEU A 255 14.31 -2.88 2.71
C LEU A 255 13.05 -2.04 2.92
N MET A 256 13.23 -0.75 3.21
CA MET A 256 12.08 0.16 3.21
C MET A 256 11.51 0.24 1.80
N HIS A 257 10.27 -0.20 1.61
CA HIS A 257 9.57 -0.12 0.32
C HIS A 257 8.86 1.23 0.13
N THR A 258 9.28 2.25 0.87
CA THR A 258 8.75 3.62 0.90
C THR A 258 9.89 4.66 1.03
N SER A 259 9.52 5.94 1.05
CA SER A 259 10.45 7.05 1.33
C SER A 259 10.56 7.31 2.84
N PRO A 260 11.77 7.30 3.43
CA PRO A 260 11.94 7.67 4.84
C PRO A 260 11.51 9.11 5.13
N LEU A 261 11.62 9.99 4.12
CA LEU A 261 11.17 11.37 4.24
C LEU A 261 9.65 11.44 4.41
N LEU A 262 8.88 10.58 3.76
CA LEU A 262 7.43 10.54 3.97
C LEU A 262 7.08 10.09 5.39
N VAL A 263 7.81 9.11 5.92
CA VAL A 263 7.64 8.67 7.32
C VAL A 263 7.98 9.80 8.28
N PHE A 264 9.12 10.47 8.08
CA PHE A 264 9.55 11.62 8.88
C PHE A 264 8.54 12.78 8.84
N LEU A 265 8.08 13.17 7.65
CA LEU A 265 7.09 14.24 7.48
C LEU A 265 5.75 13.87 8.13
N GLY A 266 5.32 12.60 8.02
CA GLY A 266 4.12 12.12 8.72
C GLY A 266 4.27 12.18 10.23
N LEU A 267 5.41 11.76 10.77
CA LEU A 267 5.74 11.86 12.19
C LEU A 267 5.76 13.32 12.65
N PHE A 268 6.36 14.20 11.86
CA PHE A 268 6.36 15.65 12.12
C PHE A 268 4.94 16.19 12.25
N VAL A 269 4.02 15.82 11.35
CA VAL A 269 2.61 16.21 11.43
C VAL A 269 1.93 15.70 12.70
N PHE A 270 2.25 14.47 13.13
CA PHE A 270 1.72 13.92 14.37
C PHE A 270 2.19 14.72 15.60
N LEU A 271 3.46 15.11 15.65
CA LEU A 271 4.06 15.83 16.77
C LEU A 271 3.75 17.35 16.76
N HIS A 272 3.59 17.96 15.58
CA HIS A 272 3.38 19.40 15.39
C HIS A 272 2.01 19.72 14.75
N PRO A 273 0.90 19.68 15.52
CA PRO A 273 -0.47 19.83 15.01
C PRO A 273 -0.71 21.08 14.17
N LYS A 274 -0.08 22.18 14.58
CA LYS A 274 -0.37 23.51 14.06
C LYS A 274 0.12 23.68 12.62
N GLU A 275 1.09 22.86 12.20
CA GLU A 275 1.79 23.00 10.92
C GLU A 275 1.31 21.99 9.87
N GLY A 276 0.64 20.90 10.28
CA GLY A 276 0.27 19.80 9.39
C GLY A 276 -0.95 20.04 8.50
N GLY A 277 -1.66 21.16 8.63
CA GLY A 277 -2.79 21.52 7.76
C GLY A 277 -4.03 20.60 7.83
N GLN A 278 -4.03 19.60 8.72
CA GLN A 278 -5.12 18.63 8.88
C GLN A 278 -5.99 18.92 10.12
N PRO A 279 -7.30 18.61 10.08
CA PRO A 279 -8.14 18.65 11.27
C PRO A 279 -7.61 17.72 12.38
N VAL A 280 -7.66 18.19 13.64
CA VAL A 280 -7.21 17.43 14.82
C VAL A 280 -7.79 16.00 14.91
N PRO A 281 -9.08 15.76 14.64
CA PRO A 281 -9.64 14.41 14.68
C PRO A 281 -8.98 13.48 13.65
N LEU A 282 -8.83 13.92 12.40
CA LEU A 282 -8.25 13.11 11.33
C LEU A 282 -6.81 12.69 11.66
N ARG A 283 -6.02 13.62 12.18
CA ARG A 283 -4.64 13.37 12.57
C ARG A 283 -4.51 12.33 13.69
N LYS A 284 -5.38 12.39 14.71
CA LYS A 284 -5.36 11.42 15.83
C LYS A 284 -5.61 10.00 15.33
N GLU A 285 -6.55 9.83 14.41
CA GLU A 285 -6.89 8.51 13.87
C GLU A 285 -5.82 7.98 12.92
N LEU A 286 -5.17 8.87 12.15
CA LEU A 286 -3.99 8.50 11.36
C LEU A 286 -2.83 8.09 12.27
N PHE A 287 -2.59 8.80 13.37
CA PHE A 287 -1.55 8.41 14.35
C PHE A 287 -1.89 7.06 15.00
N LEU A 288 -3.13 6.85 15.42
CA LEU A 288 -3.58 5.58 15.98
C LEU A 288 -3.43 4.45 14.96
N GLY A 289 -3.81 4.66 13.70
CA GLY A 289 -3.62 3.69 12.63
C GLY A 289 -2.14 3.40 12.35
N ALA A 290 -1.27 4.41 12.40
CA ALA A 290 0.17 4.22 12.30
C ALA A 290 0.72 3.34 13.43
N VAL A 291 0.36 3.65 14.68
CA VAL A 291 0.77 2.89 15.87
C VAL A 291 0.25 1.46 15.82
N LEU A 292 -1.02 1.25 15.46
CA LEU A 292 -1.59 -0.10 15.32
C LEU A 292 -0.93 -0.88 14.18
N GLY A 293 -0.74 -0.26 13.01
CA GLY A 293 -0.15 -0.92 11.84
C GLY A 293 1.29 -1.39 12.07
N ILE A 294 2.06 -0.65 12.88
CA ILE A 294 3.40 -1.07 13.31
C ILE A 294 3.30 -2.05 14.48
N GLY A 295 2.52 -1.71 15.51
CA GLY A 295 2.43 -2.46 16.77
C GLY A 295 1.89 -3.87 16.61
N LEU A 296 0.98 -4.12 15.64
CA LEU A 296 0.45 -5.45 15.36
C LEU A 296 1.50 -6.43 14.81
N ASN A 297 2.62 -5.93 14.29
CA ASN A 297 3.71 -6.74 13.76
C ASN A 297 4.75 -7.14 14.82
N VAL A 298 4.93 -6.29 15.83
CA VAL A 298 5.91 -6.49 16.89
C VAL A 298 5.78 -7.86 17.60
N PRO A 299 4.58 -8.37 17.93
CA PRO A 299 4.46 -9.64 18.64
C PRO A 299 4.62 -10.90 17.78
N LEU A 300 4.78 -10.77 16.46
CA LEU A 300 4.80 -11.90 15.53
C LEU A 300 6.21 -12.50 15.35
N ASP A 301 6.26 -13.79 15.02
CA ASP A 301 7.52 -14.50 14.74
C ASP A 301 8.28 -13.90 13.56
N HIS A 302 7.58 -13.66 12.46
CA HIS A 302 8.17 -13.03 11.28
C HIS A 302 7.71 -11.58 11.17
N MET A 303 8.67 -10.66 11.18
CA MET A 303 8.43 -9.24 10.92
C MET A 303 8.78 -8.93 9.47
N ASP A 304 7.82 -8.38 8.73
CA ASP A 304 7.97 -8.04 7.32
C ASP A 304 7.46 -6.61 7.07
N HIS A 305 8.22 -5.82 6.30
CA HIS A 305 7.78 -4.51 5.85
C HIS A 305 6.39 -4.56 5.19
N PHE A 306 6.07 -5.62 4.44
CA PHE A 306 4.77 -5.77 3.80
C PHE A 306 3.61 -5.80 4.80
N TYR A 307 3.85 -6.18 6.04
CA TYR A 307 2.85 -6.18 7.09
C TYR A 307 2.68 -4.80 7.74
N MET A 308 3.68 -3.92 7.62
CA MET A 308 3.64 -2.55 8.14
C MET A 308 2.96 -1.56 7.18
N GLN A 309 2.58 -1.99 5.97
CA GLN A 309 2.07 -1.11 4.92
C GLN A 309 0.85 -0.28 5.32
N ALA A 310 -0.07 -0.82 6.13
CA ALA A 310 -1.22 -0.05 6.63
C ALA A 310 -0.76 1.14 7.50
N GLY A 311 0.22 0.92 8.39
CA GLY A 311 0.81 1.98 9.20
C GLY A 311 1.60 3.00 8.38
N ILE A 312 2.36 2.51 7.40
CA ILE A 312 3.10 3.37 6.45
C ILE A 312 2.15 4.21 5.62
N LEU A 313 1.02 3.65 5.17
CA LEU A 313 -0.02 4.42 4.50
C LEU A 313 -0.52 5.55 5.40
N CYS A 314 -0.75 5.32 6.69
CA CYS A 314 -1.12 6.39 7.62
C CYS A 314 -0.06 7.51 7.72
N PHE A 315 1.23 7.19 7.70
CA PHE A 315 2.30 8.20 7.63
C PHE A 315 2.26 8.98 6.31
N ILE A 316 2.12 8.30 5.18
CA ILE A 316 2.01 8.93 3.85
C ILE A 316 0.82 9.89 3.83
N LEU A 317 -0.35 9.44 4.30
CA LEU A 317 -1.55 10.27 4.38
C LEU A 317 -1.32 11.50 5.27
N ALA A 318 -0.67 11.35 6.43
CA ALA A 318 -0.31 12.48 7.27
C ALA A 318 0.62 13.48 6.56
N ALA A 319 1.59 13.00 5.79
CA ALA A 319 2.59 13.83 5.10
C ALA A 319 2.05 14.63 3.90
N VAL A 320 1.02 14.14 3.21
CA VAL A 320 0.54 14.71 1.93
C VAL A 320 0.21 16.22 2.02
N PRO A 321 -0.62 16.71 2.97
CA PRO A 321 -0.94 18.13 3.04
C PRO A 321 0.29 19.01 3.33
N LEU A 322 1.27 18.48 4.06
CA LEU A 322 2.52 19.18 4.34
C LEU A 322 3.34 19.41 3.07
N LEU A 323 3.38 18.42 2.15
CA LEU A 323 4.05 18.57 0.86
C LEU A 323 3.41 19.65 -0.03
N ARG A 324 2.08 19.82 0.04
CA ARG A 324 1.39 20.92 -0.66
C ARG A 324 1.72 22.27 -0.04
N LEU A 325 1.80 22.35 1.29
CA LEU A 325 2.14 23.59 2.01
C LEU A 325 3.60 24.00 1.79
N TYR A 326 4.51 23.03 1.79
CA TYR A 326 5.95 23.22 1.67
C TYR A 326 6.49 22.47 0.44
N PRO A 327 6.27 22.99 -0.78
CA PRO A 327 6.57 22.28 -2.03
C PRO A 327 8.07 22.01 -2.25
N LEU A 328 8.96 22.65 -1.49
CA LEU A 328 10.40 22.38 -1.53
C LEU A 328 10.77 20.98 -1.01
N TRP A 329 9.90 20.32 -0.23
CA TRP A 329 10.09 18.93 0.18
C TRP A 329 9.78 17.91 -0.92
N ILE A 330 8.96 18.29 -1.91
CA ILE A 330 8.57 17.40 -3.01
C ILE A 330 9.79 16.84 -3.77
N PRO A 331 10.77 17.64 -4.24
CA PRO A 331 11.92 17.08 -4.95
C PRO A 331 12.77 16.13 -4.09
N LEU A 332 12.87 16.37 -2.77
CA LEU A 332 13.58 15.48 -1.86
C LEU A 332 12.88 14.13 -1.71
N VAL A 333 11.54 14.16 -1.52
CA VAL A 333 10.72 12.95 -1.51
C VAL A 333 10.85 12.21 -2.83
N LEU A 334 10.72 12.90 -3.96
CA LEU A 334 10.87 12.29 -5.29
C LEU A 334 12.24 11.66 -5.45
N ALA A 335 13.34 12.31 -5.04
CA ALA A 335 14.68 11.73 -5.12
C ALA A 335 14.78 10.39 -4.37
N THR A 336 14.22 10.30 -3.16
CA THR A 336 14.20 9.04 -2.40
C THR A 336 13.32 7.97 -3.04
N LEU A 337 12.21 8.34 -3.68
CA LEU A 337 11.36 7.40 -4.40
C LEU A 337 12.01 6.93 -5.72
N HIS A 338 12.73 7.81 -6.43
CA HIS A 338 13.54 7.43 -7.59
C HIS A 338 14.63 6.42 -7.21
N PHE A 339 15.26 6.61 -6.05
CA PHE A 339 16.21 5.64 -5.53
C PHE A 339 15.56 4.26 -5.33
N GLN A 340 14.31 4.19 -4.86
CA GLN A 340 13.57 2.92 -4.74
C GLN A 340 13.35 2.24 -6.11
N TRP A 341 13.02 3.00 -7.15
CA TRP A 341 12.91 2.49 -8.53
C TRP A 341 14.24 1.99 -9.06
N PHE A 342 15.31 2.78 -8.90
CA PHE A 342 16.64 2.37 -9.32
C PHE A 342 17.10 1.10 -8.60
N TYR A 343 16.87 1.03 -7.28
CA TYR A 343 17.22 -0.14 -6.49
C TYR A 343 16.39 -1.36 -6.89
N PHE A 344 15.08 -1.23 -7.07
CA PHE A 344 14.22 -2.32 -7.56
C PHE A 344 14.70 -2.81 -8.93
N TYR A 345 15.05 -1.90 -9.84
CA TYR A 345 15.60 -2.24 -11.14
C TYR A 345 16.88 -3.06 -11.00
N LEU A 346 17.87 -2.60 -10.21
CA LEU A 346 19.12 -3.34 -10.02
C LEU A 346 18.90 -4.74 -9.43
N GLN A 347 17.99 -4.85 -8.45
CA GLN A 347 17.72 -6.11 -7.76
C GLN A 347 16.93 -7.11 -8.62
N TYR A 348 15.97 -6.62 -9.41
CA TYR A 348 14.99 -7.48 -10.08
C TYR A 348 15.05 -7.47 -11.61
N ARG A 349 15.95 -6.69 -12.24
CA ARG A 349 16.05 -6.61 -13.72
C ARG A 349 16.17 -7.97 -14.39
N GLN A 350 16.94 -8.90 -13.82
CA GLN A 350 17.13 -10.22 -14.41
C GLN A 350 15.93 -11.13 -14.16
N VAL A 351 15.29 -11.00 -13.00
CA VAL A 351 14.16 -11.85 -12.58
C VAL A 351 12.89 -11.51 -13.37
N PHE A 352 12.60 -10.22 -13.52
CA PHE A 352 11.39 -9.73 -14.21
C PHE A 352 11.68 -9.18 -15.61
N LEU A 353 12.88 -9.43 -16.15
CA LEU A 353 13.31 -8.95 -17.48
C LEU A 353 13.09 -7.44 -17.69
N LEU A 354 13.35 -6.64 -16.64
CA LEU A 354 13.09 -5.19 -16.67
C LEU A 354 14.03 -4.48 -17.65
N ASP A 355 13.47 -3.68 -18.54
CA ASP A 355 14.20 -2.82 -19.48
C ASP A 355 14.06 -1.32 -19.14
N ALA A 356 14.39 -0.44 -20.09
CA ALA A 356 14.30 1.00 -19.88
C ALA A 356 12.84 1.50 -19.70
N PHE A 357 11.84 0.81 -20.23
CA PHE A 357 10.43 1.18 -20.09
C PHE A 357 9.91 0.98 -18.66
N PHE A 358 10.63 0.21 -17.83
CA PHE A 358 10.38 0.16 -16.39
C PHE A 358 10.38 1.57 -15.78
N PHE A 359 11.20 2.51 -16.27
CA PHE A 359 11.26 3.87 -15.74
C PHE A 359 10.17 4.82 -16.27
N ALA A 360 9.15 4.33 -17.00
CA ALA A 360 8.07 5.16 -17.53
C ALA A 360 7.24 5.87 -16.42
N VAL A 361 7.06 5.24 -15.26
CA VAL A 361 6.35 5.83 -14.12
C VAL A 361 7.15 6.97 -13.46
N PRO A 362 8.45 6.80 -13.12
CA PRO A 362 9.33 7.90 -12.75
C PRO A 362 9.28 9.08 -13.73
N LEU A 363 9.46 8.82 -15.03
CA LEU A 363 9.46 9.86 -16.06
C LEU A 363 8.14 10.62 -16.13
N THR A 364 7.03 9.91 -16.01
CA THR A 364 5.69 10.52 -16.00
C THR A 364 5.48 11.37 -14.74
N THR A 365 5.94 10.89 -13.59
CA THR A 365 5.85 11.64 -12.33
C THR A 365 6.68 12.92 -12.38
N ASP A 366 7.89 12.84 -12.92
CA ASP A 366 8.76 14.00 -13.13
C ASP A 366 8.13 15.00 -14.10
N PHE A 367 7.55 14.52 -15.20
CA PHE A 367 6.82 15.39 -16.12
C PHE A 367 5.67 16.14 -15.44
N LEU A 368 4.87 15.44 -14.62
CA LEU A 368 3.79 16.06 -13.85
C LEU A 368 4.32 17.08 -12.83
N PHE A 369 5.43 16.75 -12.15
CA PHE A 369 6.10 17.65 -11.21
C PHE A 369 6.65 18.91 -11.90
N LEU A 370 7.31 18.77 -13.05
CA LEU A 370 7.79 19.89 -13.86
C LEU A 370 6.64 20.79 -14.32
N CYS A 371 5.53 20.19 -14.76
CA CYS A 371 4.32 20.94 -15.10
C CYS A 371 3.78 21.72 -13.88
N PHE A 372 3.76 21.10 -12.69
CA PHE A 372 3.38 21.76 -11.44
C PHE A 372 4.30 22.95 -11.12
N CYS A 373 5.61 22.76 -11.21
CA CYS A 373 6.61 23.81 -10.99
C CYS A 373 6.42 24.98 -11.96
N PHE A 374 6.23 24.69 -13.25
CA PHE A 374 6.03 25.70 -14.28
C PHE A 374 4.78 26.54 -14.02
N LEU A 375 3.65 25.89 -13.70
CA LEU A 375 2.39 26.60 -13.39
C LEU A 375 2.48 27.42 -12.10
N ARG A 376 3.35 27.05 -11.15
CA ARG A 376 3.52 27.71 -9.85
C ARG A 376 4.81 28.51 -9.69
N ARG A 377 5.52 28.78 -10.79
CA ARG A 377 6.83 29.43 -10.78
C ARG A 377 6.92 30.67 -9.91
N GLY A 378 5.89 31.54 -9.92
CA GLY A 378 5.87 32.76 -9.11
C GLY A 378 5.82 32.48 -7.60
N LYS A 379 4.97 31.54 -7.17
CA LYS A 379 4.87 31.13 -5.76
C LYS A 379 6.15 30.43 -5.29
N ILE A 380 6.69 29.53 -6.11
CA ILE A 380 7.92 28.80 -5.80
C ILE A 380 9.11 29.76 -5.72
N TRP A 381 9.24 30.69 -6.66
CA TRP A 381 10.31 31.68 -6.65
C TRP A 381 10.27 32.57 -5.40
N ASN A 382 9.08 33.02 -5.00
CA ASN A 382 8.92 33.79 -3.78
C ASN A 382 9.31 33.00 -2.52
N LEU A 383 8.96 31.71 -2.45
CA LEU A 383 9.36 30.83 -1.34
C LEU A 383 10.87 30.62 -1.27
N ILE A 384 11.53 30.44 -2.42
CA ILE A 384 13.00 30.32 -2.48
C ILE A 384 13.64 31.62 -1.98
N ARG A 385 13.16 32.77 -2.47
CA ARG A 385 13.69 34.09 -2.08
C ARG A 385 13.47 34.41 -0.59
N SER A 386 12.39 33.94 0.03
CA SER A 386 12.14 34.18 1.45
C SER A 386 12.90 33.23 2.38
N SER A 387 13.52 32.18 1.84
CA SER A 387 14.26 31.16 2.60
C SER A 387 15.78 31.31 2.46
N LEU A 388 16.24 32.20 1.57
CA LEU A 388 17.62 32.67 1.39
C LEU A 388 17.73 34.05 2.04
#